data_AF-A0A944Y602-F1
#
_entry.id   AF-A0A944Y602-F1
#
_cell.length_a   1.000
_cell.length_b   1.000
_cell.length_c   1.000
_cell.angle_alpha   90.00
_cell.angle_beta   90.00
_cell.angle_gamma   90.00
#
_symmetry.space_group_name_H-M   'P 1'
#
loop_
_entity.id
_entity.type
_entity.pdbx_description
1 polymer ?
#
loop_
_entity_poly.entity_id
_entity_poly.type
_entity_poly.pdbx_seq_one_letter_code
_entity_poly.pdbx_strand_id
1 'polypeptide(L)'
;MLFLIASGCRWQKYEVSYSKLFVSWFSTFKVTSLRPFQLDSGALLERPFYTWNGLVRLDFLDHGVASSHCLHYRIPKKDGNDGIFRVTIGKNCEDYQKNILLDIVDIKKFKLFKKKGTQKLSIHFEGKTEQFHWEFPLYNLVLKKDYKKFDSPYLSDLNKGVRYRGLGISEKKPLGESLLFGKKGDSFAKGDAIVCHKVGPDCRQLESSQCQNCRYGWYQMAGNSCPGGGSKYCGVDLCGESGQPACPKGDEFKNFARISCQDGSNAGFCLPTLNTYCRNKVDLVCL
;
A
#
# COMPACT_ATOMS: atom_id res chain seq x y z
N MET A 1 -23.63 47.57 -24.41
CA MET A 1 -23.23 47.35 -23.01
C MET A 1 -23.14 45.84 -22.79
N LEU A 2 -21.98 45.24 -23.04
CA LEU A 2 -21.74 43.80 -22.90
C LEU A 2 -21.16 43.55 -21.50
N PHE A 3 -21.97 42.98 -20.61
CA PHE A 3 -21.48 42.41 -19.35
C PHE A 3 -20.92 41.01 -19.64
N LEU A 4 -19.61 40.94 -19.87
CA LEU A 4 -18.88 39.66 -19.82
C LEU A 4 -18.74 39.26 -18.35
N ILE A 5 -19.54 38.28 -17.95
CA ILE A 5 -19.56 37.72 -16.60
C ILE A 5 -18.26 36.94 -16.38
N ALA A 6 -17.32 37.54 -15.65
CA ALA A 6 -16.08 36.91 -15.19
C ALA A 6 -16.35 35.94 -14.02
N SER A 7 -17.14 34.88 -14.24
CA SER A 7 -17.41 33.85 -13.23
C SER A 7 -16.45 32.64 -13.28
N GLY A 8 -15.43 32.66 -14.15
CA GLY A 8 -14.55 31.50 -14.37
C GLY A 8 -13.31 31.35 -13.46
N CYS A 9 -12.91 32.38 -12.69
CA CYS A 9 -11.58 32.37 -12.07
C CYS A 9 -11.49 31.75 -10.65
N ARG A 10 -12.60 31.60 -9.92
CA ARG A 10 -12.51 31.20 -8.50
C ARG A 10 -12.08 29.74 -8.32
N TRP A 11 -12.37 28.86 -9.29
CA TRP A 11 -12.19 27.41 -9.13
C TRP A 11 -10.91 26.81 -9.73
N GLN A 12 -10.24 27.49 -10.67
CA GLN A 12 -8.86 27.11 -11.08
C GLN A 12 -7.91 27.04 -9.89
N LYS A 13 -8.14 27.87 -8.87
CA LYS A 13 -7.37 27.84 -7.61
C LYS A 13 -7.48 26.50 -6.89
N TYR A 14 -8.64 25.85 -6.94
CA TYR A 14 -8.88 24.59 -6.24
C TYR A 14 -8.34 23.37 -6.98
N GLU A 15 -8.25 23.40 -8.31
CA GLU A 15 -7.58 22.34 -9.08
C GLU A 15 -6.11 22.21 -8.70
N VAL A 16 -5.39 23.34 -8.64
CA VAL A 16 -3.98 23.36 -8.22
C VAL A 16 -3.82 22.84 -6.79
N SER A 17 -4.72 23.23 -5.89
CA SER A 17 -4.73 22.72 -4.52
C SER A 17 -5.04 21.22 -4.47
N TYR A 18 -5.97 20.73 -5.29
CA TYR A 18 -6.30 19.31 -5.40
C TYR A 18 -5.07 18.51 -5.85
N SER A 19 -4.38 18.94 -6.91
CA SER A 19 -3.19 18.23 -7.40
C SER A 19 -2.09 18.14 -6.34
N LYS A 20 -1.85 19.23 -5.59
CA LYS A 20 -0.88 19.21 -4.48
C LYS A 20 -1.28 18.23 -3.38
N LEU A 21 -2.53 18.29 -2.93
CA LEU A 21 -3.06 17.35 -1.94
C LEU A 21 -3.03 15.91 -2.45
N PHE A 22 -3.32 15.69 -3.73
CA PHE A 22 -3.32 14.38 -4.35
C PHE A 22 -1.95 13.72 -4.27
N VAL A 23 -0.89 14.44 -4.65
CA VAL A 23 0.49 13.94 -4.56
C VAL A 23 0.88 13.65 -3.11
N SER A 24 0.59 14.55 -2.18
CA SER A 24 0.90 14.35 -0.76
C SER A 24 0.14 13.15 -0.16
N TRP A 25 -1.15 13.03 -0.46
CA TRP A 25 -2.01 12.02 0.14
C TRP A 25 -1.91 10.64 -0.52
N PHE A 26 -1.36 10.56 -1.73
CA PHE A 26 -1.00 9.29 -2.35
C PHE A 26 -0.09 8.44 -1.45
N SER A 27 0.80 9.08 -0.68
CA SER A 27 1.72 8.38 0.23
C SER A 27 1.14 8.10 1.62
N THR A 28 -0.16 8.36 1.85
CA THR A 28 -0.83 8.18 3.16
C THR A 28 -0.71 6.76 3.66
N PHE A 29 -0.04 6.58 4.80
CA PHE A 29 0.16 5.28 5.44
C PHE A 29 -0.74 5.06 6.66
N LYS A 30 -1.35 6.12 7.19
CA LYS A 30 -2.31 6.01 8.30
C LYS A 30 -3.40 7.07 8.19
N VAL A 31 -4.63 6.61 8.42
CA VAL A 31 -5.83 7.46 8.52
C VAL A 31 -6.38 7.31 9.91
N THR A 32 -6.45 8.41 10.65
CA THR A 32 -7.05 8.45 11.98
C THR A 32 -8.37 9.19 11.90
N SER A 33 -9.48 8.49 12.11
CA SER A 33 -10.79 9.14 12.22
C SER A 33 -10.86 9.86 13.57
N LEU A 34 -11.09 11.17 13.54
CA LEU A 34 -11.31 11.97 14.75
C LEU A 34 -12.75 11.84 15.24
N ARG A 35 -13.66 11.39 14.35
CA ARG A 35 -15.07 11.06 14.64
C ARG A 35 -15.47 9.78 13.91
N PRO A 36 -15.30 8.60 14.53
CA PRO A 36 -15.42 7.29 13.87
C PRO A 36 -16.72 7.09 13.09
N PHE A 37 -17.86 7.52 13.66
CA PHE A 37 -19.18 7.33 13.07
C PHE A 37 -19.43 8.13 11.79
N GLN A 38 -18.61 9.14 11.48
CA GLN A 38 -18.82 10.04 10.35
C GLN A 38 -18.05 9.60 9.09
N LEU A 39 -16.88 8.97 9.24
CA LEU A 39 -16.03 8.64 8.10
C LEU A 39 -16.53 7.46 7.25
N ASP A 40 -17.25 6.52 7.83
CA ASP A 40 -17.66 5.31 7.10
C ASP A 40 -19.15 5.31 6.75
N SER A 41 -19.92 6.31 7.18
CA SER A 41 -21.37 6.36 6.96
C SER A 41 -21.75 6.96 5.61
N GLY A 42 -20.91 7.83 5.02
CA GLY A 42 -21.29 8.63 3.85
C GLY A 42 -22.46 9.59 4.10
N ALA A 43 -22.85 9.75 5.37
CA ALA A 43 -23.93 10.63 5.78
C ALA A 43 -23.52 12.10 5.61
N LEU A 44 -24.52 12.96 5.41
CA LEU A 44 -24.31 14.41 5.40
C LEU A 44 -23.91 14.89 6.80
N LEU A 45 -22.88 15.73 6.87
CA LEU A 45 -22.49 16.38 8.13
C LEU A 45 -23.27 17.69 8.30
N GLU A 46 -24.45 17.59 8.92
CA GLU A 46 -25.35 18.73 9.08
C GLU A 46 -25.41 19.29 10.51
N ARG A 47 -24.89 18.57 11.50
CA ARG A 47 -24.95 18.99 12.92
C ARG A 47 -23.68 18.70 13.72
N PRO A 48 -23.39 19.49 14.77
CA PRO A 48 -24.13 20.70 15.19
C PRO A 48 -23.83 21.92 14.29
N PHE A 49 -24.82 22.78 14.06
CA PHE A 49 -24.67 23.96 13.18
C PHE A 49 -23.60 24.93 13.69
N TYR A 50 -22.89 25.56 12.75
CA TYR A 50 -21.88 26.59 13.02
C TYR A 50 -20.75 26.15 13.95
N THR A 51 -20.46 24.84 13.99
CA THR A 51 -19.35 24.27 14.75
C THR A 51 -18.27 23.73 13.84
N TRP A 52 -17.03 23.81 14.30
CA TRP A 52 -15.89 23.16 13.65
C TRP A 52 -15.80 21.71 14.12
N ASN A 53 -15.73 20.80 13.15
CA ASN A 53 -15.51 19.40 13.40
C ASN A 53 -14.19 18.97 12.77
N GLY A 54 -13.27 18.47 13.59
CA GLY A 54 -12.16 17.66 13.11
C GLY A 54 -12.69 16.33 12.58
N LEU A 55 -12.38 16.02 11.34
CA LEU A 55 -12.92 14.86 10.65
C LEU A 55 -11.92 13.71 10.68
N VAL A 56 -10.77 13.95 10.07
CA VAL A 56 -9.75 12.94 9.80
C VAL A 56 -8.37 13.55 9.88
N ARG A 57 -7.42 12.79 10.43
CA ARG A 57 -6.00 13.02 10.25
C ARG A 57 -5.43 12.03 9.24
N LEU A 58 -4.69 12.55 8.27
CA LEU A 58 -3.94 11.77 7.30
C LEU A 58 -2.46 11.90 7.64
N ASP A 59 -1.82 10.79 7.97
CA ASP A 59 -0.37 10.71 8.18
C ASP A 59 0.26 10.11 6.91
N PHE A 60 1.18 10.84 6.29
CA PHE A 60 1.77 10.54 4.98
C PHE A 60 3.27 10.89 4.95
N LEU A 61 3.96 10.49 3.88
CA LEU A 61 5.36 10.80 3.68
C LEU A 61 5.52 11.92 2.66
N ASP A 62 6.15 13.00 3.08
CA ASP A 62 6.55 14.10 2.20
C ASP A 62 8.06 14.12 2.08
N HIS A 63 8.58 13.83 0.89
CA HIS A 63 10.03 13.67 0.66
C HIS A 63 10.73 12.74 1.68
N GLY A 64 10.04 11.68 2.12
CA GLY A 64 10.55 10.71 3.10
C GLY A 64 10.42 11.13 4.57
N VAL A 65 9.92 12.34 4.85
CA VAL A 65 9.64 12.84 6.19
C VAL A 65 8.17 12.60 6.51
N ALA A 66 7.88 12.11 7.73
CA ALA A 66 6.51 11.90 8.18
C ALA A 66 5.81 13.25 8.45
N SER A 67 4.75 13.50 7.70
CA SER A 67 3.92 14.69 7.77
C SER A 67 2.46 14.32 8.02
N SER A 68 1.69 15.29 8.50
CA SER A 68 0.28 15.08 8.85
C SER A 68 -0.58 16.25 8.37
N HIS A 69 -1.69 15.94 7.73
CA HIS A 69 -2.75 16.88 7.40
C HIS A 69 -4.00 16.56 8.23
N CYS A 70 -4.63 17.60 8.75
CA CYS A 70 -5.91 17.50 9.46
C CYS A 70 -7.01 18.10 8.58
N LEU A 71 -8.09 17.35 8.40
CA LEU A 71 -9.27 17.77 7.67
C LEU A 71 -10.32 18.24 8.66
N HIS A 72 -10.79 19.46 8.46
CA HIS A 72 -11.80 20.10 9.28
C HIS A 72 -12.96 20.56 8.43
N TYR A 73 -14.15 20.54 9.01
CA TYR A 73 -15.33 21.13 8.40
C TYR A 73 -16.11 21.94 9.41
N ARG A 74 -16.37 23.21 9.06
CA ARG A 74 -17.35 24.04 9.75
C ARG A 74 -18.70 23.82 9.10
N ILE A 75 -19.64 23.33 9.91
CA ILE A 75 -21.01 23.08 9.46
C ILE A 75 -21.71 24.44 9.26
N PRO A 76 -22.40 24.66 8.13
CA PRO A 76 -23.14 25.90 7.89
C PRO A 76 -24.28 26.08 8.91
N LYS A 77 -24.90 27.25 8.91
CA LYS A 77 -26.21 27.43 9.56
C LYS A 77 -27.27 26.61 8.81
N LYS A 78 -28.41 26.33 9.47
CA LYS A 78 -29.49 25.48 8.94
C LYS A 78 -29.88 25.77 7.48
N ASP A 79 -29.92 27.04 7.10
CA ASP A 79 -30.27 27.51 5.76
C ASP A 79 -29.14 28.35 5.12
N GLY A 80 -27.94 28.26 5.69
CA GLY A 80 -26.75 28.96 5.22
C GLY A 80 -25.95 28.14 4.21
N ASN A 81 -25.10 28.83 3.46
CA ASN A 81 -24.05 28.21 2.66
C ASN A 81 -22.68 28.52 3.25
N ASP A 82 -22.60 28.98 4.50
CA ASP A 82 -21.37 29.46 5.14
C ASP A 82 -20.47 28.33 5.67
N GLY A 83 -20.61 27.12 5.15
CA GLY A 83 -19.79 25.98 5.48
C GLY A 83 -18.37 26.16 4.94
N ILE A 84 -17.39 25.67 5.70
CA ILE A 84 -15.97 25.80 5.35
C ILE A 84 -15.29 24.45 5.52
N PHE A 85 -14.71 23.93 4.44
CA PHE A 85 -13.79 22.80 4.52
C PHE A 85 -12.37 23.32 4.54
N ARG A 86 -11.59 22.83 5.49
CA ARG A 86 -10.24 23.30 5.76
C ARG A 86 -9.27 22.15 5.90
N VAL A 87 -8.10 22.30 5.31
CA VAL A 87 -6.95 21.41 5.53
C VAL A 87 -5.86 22.19 6.24
N THR A 88 -5.41 21.69 7.39
CA THR A 88 -4.29 22.27 8.15
C THR A 88 -3.11 21.30 8.22
N ILE A 89 -1.91 21.84 8.41
CA ILE A 89 -0.68 21.07 8.59
C ILE A 89 -0.40 20.90 10.08
N GLY A 90 -0.25 19.67 10.54
CA GLY A 90 0.10 19.38 11.93
C GLY A 90 -0.33 18.01 12.42
N LYS A 91 0.29 17.56 13.52
CA LYS A 91 -0.07 16.31 14.20
C LYS A 91 -1.23 16.47 15.18
N ASN A 92 -1.35 17.67 15.77
CA ASN A 92 -2.48 18.04 16.62
C ASN A 92 -3.60 18.62 15.74
N CYS A 93 -4.74 17.93 15.68
CA CYS A 93 -5.91 18.34 14.92
C CYS A 93 -6.96 19.08 15.77
N GLU A 94 -6.57 19.66 16.89
CA GLU A 94 -7.45 20.52 17.71
C GLU A 94 -7.45 21.97 17.22
N ASP A 95 -6.32 22.45 16.69
CA ASP A 95 -6.16 23.83 16.22
C ASP A 95 -6.45 23.95 14.72
N TYR A 96 -7.70 24.32 14.40
CA TYR A 96 -8.15 24.55 13.02
C TYR A 96 -7.86 25.98 12.52
N GLN A 97 -7.22 26.83 13.32
CA GLN A 97 -6.97 28.24 12.96
C GLN A 97 -5.54 28.49 12.48
N LYS A 98 -4.61 27.56 12.72
CA LYS A 98 -3.20 27.68 12.34
C LYS A 98 -2.83 26.78 11.16
N ASN A 99 -1.73 27.13 10.48
CA ASN A 99 -1.10 26.32 9.42
C ASN A 99 -2.07 25.88 8.32
N ILE A 100 -2.92 26.81 7.85
CA ILE A 100 -3.94 26.54 6.85
C ILE A 100 -3.27 26.31 5.49
N LEU A 101 -3.51 25.14 4.91
CA LEU A 101 -3.03 24.76 3.58
C LEU A 101 -4.10 25.02 2.50
N LEU A 102 -5.36 24.76 2.82
CA LEU A 102 -6.49 24.90 1.90
C LEU A 102 -7.74 25.29 2.68
N ASP A 103 -8.49 26.23 2.12
CA ASP A 103 -9.85 26.60 2.54
C ASP A 103 -10.80 26.62 1.34
N ILE A 104 -11.87 25.83 1.43
CA ILE A 104 -13.01 25.86 0.53
C ILE A 104 -14.19 26.41 1.31
N VAL A 105 -14.73 27.52 0.85
CA VAL A 105 -15.84 28.25 1.48
C VAL A 105 -17.13 28.06 0.68
N ASP A 106 -18.21 28.63 1.18
CA ASP A 106 -19.52 28.65 0.51
C ASP A 106 -20.13 27.24 0.32
N ILE A 107 -19.81 26.29 1.23
CA ILE A 107 -20.28 24.91 1.18
C ILE A 107 -21.64 24.79 1.90
N LYS A 108 -22.64 24.28 1.17
CA LYS A 108 -23.97 23.97 1.69
C LYS A 108 -24.07 22.54 2.23
N LYS A 109 -23.57 21.56 1.46
CA LYS A 109 -23.56 20.15 1.88
C LYS A 109 -22.17 19.57 1.77
N PHE A 110 -21.83 18.73 2.74
CA PHE A 110 -20.54 18.07 2.80
C PHE A 110 -20.70 16.59 3.16
N LYS A 111 -19.99 15.75 2.42
CA LYS A 111 -19.83 14.32 2.73
C LYS A 111 -18.36 13.96 2.64
N LEU A 112 -17.89 13.21 3.62
CA LEU A 112 -16.58 12.58 3.63
C LEU A 112 -16.79 11.10 3.88
N PHE A 113 -16.28 10.24 3.01
CA PHE A 113 -16.27 8.82 3.33
C PHE A 113 -15.08 8.07 2.78
N LYS A 114 -14.71 7.01 3.50
CA LYS A 114 -13.73 6.03 3.04
C LYS A 114 -14.46 4.78 2.53
N LYS A 115 -14.44 4.55 1.22
CA LYS A 115 -15.13 3.39 0.63
C LYS A 115 -14.46 2.09 1.10
N LYS A 116 -15.23 1.23 1.77
CA LYS A 116 -14.76 -0.09 2.22
C LYS A 116 -14.25 -0.90 1.03
N GLY A 117 -13.08 -1.52 1.18
CA GLY A 117 -12.46 -2.37 0.18
C GLY A 117 -11.65 -1.65 -0.91
N THR A 118 -11.88 -0.36 -1.20
CA THR A 118 -11.20 0.32 -2.32
C THR A 118 -10.03 1.22 -1.92
N GLN A 119 -9.71 1.33 -0.63
CA GLN A 119 -8.66 2.24 -0.10
C GLN A 119 -8.73 3.66 -0.68
N LYS A 120 -9.94 4.21 -0.87
CA LYS A 120 -10.15 5.56 -1.38
C LYS A 120 -10.78 6.44 -0.32
N LEU A 121 -10.34 7.68 -0.24
CA LEU A 121 -11.03 8.76 0.47
C LEU A 121 -11.79 9.59 -0.55
N SER A 122 -13.11 9.65 -0.41
CA SER A 122 -13.99 10.44 -1.26
C SER A 122 -14.49 11.65 -0.47
N ILE A 123 -14.33 12.82 -1.05
CA ILE A 123 -14.81 14.08 -0.49
C ILE A 123 -15.79 14.72 -1.47
N HIS A 124 -17.01 14.98 -1.01
CA HIS A 124 -18.05 15.58 -1.81
C HIS A 124 -18.50 16.90 -1.19
N PHE A 125 -18.61 17.92 -2.02
CA PHE A 125 -19.05 19.26 -1.65
C PHE A 125 -20.20 19.67 -2.57
N GLU A 126 -21.24 20.28 -2.01
CA GLU A 126 -22.29 20.97 -2.76
C GLU A 126 -22.27 22.43 -2.34
N GLY A 127 -21.91 23.32 -3.26
CA GLY A 127 -21.98 24.77 -3.08
C GLY A 127 -23.32 25.34 -3.56
N LYS A 128 -23.39 26.66 -3.76
CA LYS A 128 -24.61 27.33 -4.24
C LYS A 128 -24.95 26.99 -5.69
N THR A 129 -23.94 26.89 -6.55
CA THR A 129 -24.11 26.73 -8.00
C THR A 129 -23.49 25.44 -8.55
N GLU A 130 -22.67 24.76 -7.76
CA GLU A 130 -21.75 23.73 -8.25
C GLU A 130 -21.59 22.58 -7.24
N GLN A 131 -21.21 21.41 -7.76
CA GLN A 131 -20.92 20.21 -6.98
C GLN A 131 -19.51 19.72 -7.32
N PHE A 132 -18.77 19.31 -6.30
CA PHE A 132 -17.41 18.79 -6.43
C PHE A 132 -17.29 17.41 -5.83
N HIS A 133 -16.51 16.56 -6.50
CA HIS A 133 -16.18 15.23 -6.04
C HIS A 133 -14.67 15.02 -6.20
N TRP A 134 -13.98 14.83 -5.08
CA TRP A 134 -12.57 14.51 -5.03
C TRP A 134 -12.38 13.08 -4.54
N GLU A 135 -11.68 12.28 -5.34
CA GLU A 135 -11.22 10.96 -4.93
C GLU A 135 -9.71 10.97 -4.71
N PHE A 136 -9.28 10.48 -3.56
CA PHE A 136 -7.88 10.28 -3.21
C PHE A 136 -7.62 8.80 -2.99
N PRO A 137 -6.82 8.15 -3.85
CA PRO A 137 -6.40 6.79 -3.59
C PRO A 137 -5.35 6.78 -2.46
N LEU A 138 -5.52 5.88 -1.51
CA LEU A 138 -4.68 5.75 -0.32
C LEU A 138 -3.94 4.40 -0.35
N TYR A 139 -3.17 4.16 -1.41
CA TYR A 139 -2.55 2.86 -1.71
C TYR A 139 -1.61 2.34 -0.62
N ASN A 140 -1.03 3.24 0.18
CA ASN A 140 -0.11 2.88 1.25
C ASN A 140 -0.81 2.51 2.56
N LEU A 141 -2.14 2.52 2.63
CA LEU A 141 -2.85 2.06 3.81
C LEU A 141 -2.79 0.54 3.91
N VAL A 142 -2.05 0.05 4.90
CA VAL A 142 -2.11 -1.35 5.30
C VAL A 142 -3.52 -1.64 5.81
N LEU A 143 -4.31 -2.38 5.04
CA LEU A 143 -5.54 -2.95 5.56
C LEU A 143 -5.14 -3.95 6.64
N LYS A 144 -5.56 -3.73 7.89
CA LYS A 144 -5.63 -4.81 8.87
C LYS A 144 -6.58 -5.86 8.28
N LYS A 145 -6.03 -6.82 7.57
CA LYS A 145 -6.73 -8.08 7.32
C LYS A 145 -6.63 -8.87 8.61
N ASP A 146 -7.77 -9.33 9.11
CA ASP A 146 -7.80 -10.44 10.04
C ASP A 146 -7.33 -11.65 9.26
N TYR A 147 -6.01 -11.90 9.26
CA TYR A 147 -5.44 -13.06 8.61
C TYR A 147 -6.07 -14.29 9.25
N LYS A 148 -6.84 -15.04 8.46
CA LYS A 148 -7.21 -16.39 8.87
C LYS A 148 -5.96 -17.25 8.77
N LYS A 149 -5.86 -18.25 9.65
CA LYS A 149 -4.85 -19.30 9.51
C LYS A 149 -4.94 -19.80 8.06
N PHE A 150 -3.82 -19.75 7.33
CA PHE A 150 -3.66 -20.13 5.91
C PHE A 150 -3.98 -19.08 4.83
N ASP A 151 -4.20 -17.81 5.16
CA ASP A 151 -4.26 -16.76 4.14
C ASP A 151 -2.89 -16.58 3.45
N SER A 152 -2.85 -16.73 2.13
CA SER A 152 -1.63 -16.46 1.35
C SER A 152 -1.27 -14.98 1.44
N PRO A 153 -0.06 -14.63 1.93
CA PRO A 153 0.37 -13.24 2.06
C PRO A 153 0.54 -12.54 0.69
N TYR A 154 0.47 -13.28 -0.41
CA TYR A 154 0.69 -12.81 -1.78
C TYR A 154 -0.59 -12.42 -2.53
N LEU A 155 -1.76 -12.83 -2.04
CA LEU A 155 -3.05 -12.54 -2.71
C LEU A 155 -3.64 -11.18 -2.32
N SER A 156 -2.96 -10.39 -1.47
CA SER A 156 -3.52 -9.19 -0.84
C SER A 156 -2.91 -7.87 -1.24
N ASP A 157 -1.83 -7.84 -2.00
CA ASP A 157 -1.32 -6.57 -2.54
C ASP A 157 -2.27 -6.11 -3.65
N LEU A 158 -2.77 -4.88 -3.55
CA LEU A 158 -3.68 -4.25 -4.54
C LEU A 158 -3.11 -4.24 -5.96
N ASN A 159 -1.80 -4.45 -6.09
CA ASN A 159 -1.12 -4.79 -7.33
C ASN A 159 -0.29 -6.07 -7.09
N LYS A 160 -0.58 -7.16 -7.81
CA LYS A 160 0.32 -8.33 -7.87
C LYS A 160 1.73 -7.84 -8.21
N GLY A 161 2.68 -8.03 -7.29
CA GLY A 161 4.10 -7.69 -7.50
C GLY A 161 4.59 -6.36 -6.90
N VAL A 162 3.77 -5.57 -6.20
CA VAL A 162 4.21 -4.30 -5.57
C VAL A 162 4.17 -4.39 -4.04
N ARG A 163 5.35 -4.49 -3.40
CA ARG A 163 5.49 -4.34 -1.95
C ARG A 163 5.65 -2.87 -1.58
N TYR A 164 4.67 -2.28 -0.91
CA TYR A 164 4.88 -1.05 -0.15
C TYR A 164 5.42 -1.41 1.22
N ARG A 165 6.58 -0.86 1.57
CA ARG A 165 7.25 -1.14 2.85
C ARG A 165 6.29 -0.76 3.98
N GLY A 166 5.80 -1.76 4.72
CA GLY A 166 5.24 -1.55 6.04
C GLY A 166 6.33 -0.90 6.88
N LEU A 167 6.20 0.40 7.11
CA LEU A 167 7.08 1.18 7.96
C LEU A 167 6.87 0.74 9.42
N GLY A 168 7.50 -0.38 9.78
CA GLY A 168 7.97 -0.60 11.13
C GLY A 168 9.08 0.41 11.41
N ILE A 169 8.73 1.69 11.57
CA ILE A 169 9.60 2.70 12.14
C ILE A 169 9.66 2.40 13.65
N SER A 170 10.43 1.39 14.01
CA SER A 170 11.06 1.33 15.32
C SER A 170 12.41 2.03 15.15
N GLU A 171 12.44 3.25 15.69
CA GLU A 171 13.57 3.93 16.31
C GLU A 171 14.98 3.68 15.75
N LYS A 172 15.55 4.75 15.19
CA LYS A 172 16.99 5.09 15.19
C LYS A 172 17.94 3.93 14.88
N LYS A 173 18.17 3.62 13.60
CA LYS A 173 19.48 3.11 13.16
C LYS A 173 20.16 4.12 12.24
N PRO A 174 21.45 4.41 12.45
CA PRO A 174 22.17 5.44 11.72
C PRO A 174 22.27 5.11 10.22
N LEU A 175 22.15 6.16 9.40
CA LEU A 175 22.43 6.15 7.96
C LEU A 175 23.92 5.85 7.78
N GLY A 176 24.30 4.60 7.54
CA GLY A 176 25.72 4.28 7.40
C GLY A 176 26.04 2.82 7.13
N GLU A 177 25.19 2.14 6.39
CA GLU A 177 25.41 0.89 5.64
C GLU A 177 24.02 0.34 5.33
N SER A 178 23.74 0.04 4.06
CA SER A 178 22.47 -0.62 3.74
C SER A 178 22.52 -2.01 4.36
N LEU A 179 21.86 -2.20 5.51
CA LEU A 179 21.57 -3.52 6.13
C LEU A 179 20.76 -4.45 5.20
N LEU A 180 20.59 -4.07 3.92
CA LEU A 180 19.78 -4.78 2.96
C LEU A 180 20.66 -5.60 2.02
N PHE A 181 20.29 -6.86 1.86
CA PHE A 181 20.94 -7.80 0.96
C PHE A 181 20.47 -7.59 -0.48
N GLY A 182 21.44 -7.68 -1.39
CA GLY A 182 21.24 -7.84 -2.82
C GLY A 182 21.22 -6.56 -3.66
N LYS A 183 21.55 -6.71 -4.94
CA LYS A 183 21.52 -5.70 -6.00
C LYS A 183 20.43 -6.06 -7.03
N LYS A 184 20.00 -5.08 -7.82
CA LYS A 184 18.96 -5.28 -8.86
C LYS A 184 19.37 -6.32 -9.92
N GLY A 185 20.68 -6.54 -10.10
CA GLY A 185 21.23 -7.47 -11.09
C GLY A 185 21.50 -8.88 -10.56
N ASP A 186 21.29 -9.15 -9.27
CA ASP A 186 21.52 -10.47 -8.69
C ASP A 186 20.51 -11.45 -9.29
N SER A 187 20.99 -12.61 -9.73
CA SER A 187 20.20 -13.59 -10.46
C SER A 187 20.63 -14.99 -10.09
N PHE A 188 19.67 -15.89 -9.87
CA PHE A 188 19.96 -17.30 -9.61
C PHE A 188 20.67 -17.94 -10.80
N ALA A 189 20.25 -17.63 -12.02
CA ALA A 189 20.88 -18.13 -13.24
C ALA A 189 22.37 -17.79 -13.34
N LYS A 190 22.81 -16.66 -12.75
CA LYS A 190 24.21 -16.21 -12.75
C LYS A 190 25.02 -16.74 -11.57
N GLY A 191 24.37 -17.32 -10.56
CA GLY A 191 25.02 -17.75 -9.32
C GLY A 191 25.24 -16.64 -8.28
N ASP A 192 24.83 -15.40 -8.58
CA ASP A 192 25.04 -14.23 -7.71
C ASP A 192 23.90 -14.00 -6.71
N ALA A 193 22.85 -14.83 -6.74
CA ALA A 193 21.70 -14.68 -5.85
C ALA A 193 22.06 -15.03 -4.40
N ILE A 194 21.73 -14.13 -3.48
CA ILE A 194 21.98 -14.29 -2.05
C ILE A 194 20.90 -15.17 -1.43
N VAL A 195 21.28 -16.30 -0.83
CA VAL A 195 20.38 -17.14 -0.03
C VAL A 195 20.04 -16.41 1.26
N CYS A 196 18.75 -16.15 1.51
CA CYS A 196 18.30 -15.46 2.73
C CYS A 196 17.60 -16.38 3.74
N HIS A 197 17.24 -17.58 3.30
CA HIS A 197 16.70 -18.64 4.14
C HIS A 197 16.98 -19.99 3.48
N LYS A 198 17.63 -20.88 4.23
CA LYS A 198 18.09 -22.18 3.72
C LYS A 198 17.37 -23.32 4.42
N VAL A 199 16.82 -24.23 3.64
CA VAL A 199 16.10 -25.42 4.11
C VAL A 199 16.87 -26.67 3.68
N GLY A 200 17.08 -27.59 4.62
CA GLY A 200 17.74 -28.87 4.38
C GLY A 200 16.82 -29.89 3.68
N PRO A 201 17.38 -31.04 3.26
CA PRO A 201 16.60 -32.12 2.66
C PRO A 201 15.56 -32.75 3.59
N ASP A 202 15.74 -32.60 4.91
CA ASP A 202 14.83 -33.04 5.97
C ASP A 202 13.81 -31.97 6.36
N CYS A 203 13.69 -30.90 5.59
CA CYS A 203 12.83 -29.75 5.85
C CYS A 203 13.13 -29.01 7.16
N ARG A 204 14.32 -29.21 7.74
CA ARG A 204 14.79 -28.39 8.85
C ARG A 204 15.41 -27.12 8.33
N GLN A 205 15.12 -26.04 9.02
CA GLN A 205 15.78 -24.77 8.80
C GLN A 205 17.24 -24.89 9.23
N LEU A 206 18.17 -24.66 8.30
CA LEU A 206 19.60 -24.74 8.59
C LEU A 206 20.10 -23.44 9.26
N GLU A 207 19.51 -22.30 8.91
CA GLU A 207 19.91 -20.97 9.37
C GLU A 207 18.69 -20.06 9.59
N SER A 208 18.81 -19.09 10.50
CA SER A 208 17.75 -18.11 10.78
C SER A 208 17.38 -17.30 9.52
N SER A 209 16.08 -17.08 9.29
CA SER A 209 15.62 -16.35 8.10
C SER A 209 16.02 -14.89 8.20
N GLN A 210 16.72 -14.40 7.18
CA GLN A 210 17.10 -13.00 7.04
C GLN A 210 16.48 -12.34 5.80
N CYS A 211 15.48 -12.99 5.18
CA CYS A 211 14.82 -12.50 3.97
C CYS A 211 14.13 -11.13 4.11
N GLN A 212 13.82 -10.70 5.33
CA GLN A 212 13.36 -9.34 5.64
C GLN A 212 14.38 -8.25 5.26
N ASN A 213 15.66 -8.64 5.13
CA ASN A 213 16.73 -7.76 4.72
C ASN A 213 16.89 -7.68 3.19
N CYS A 214 16.18 -8.48 2.38
CA CYS A 214 16.37 -8.41 0.93
C CYS A 214 15.84 -7.08 0.35
N ARG A 215 16.71 -6.30 -0.31
CA ARG A 215 16.39 -4.98 -0.86
C ARG A 215 15.29 -5.01 -1.93
N TYR A 216 15.30 -6.04 -2.76
CA TYR A 216 14.40 -6.19 -3.92
C TYR A 216 13.34 -7.27 -3.69
N GLY A 217 13.08 -7.62 -2.43
CA GLY A 217 12.26 -8.76 -2.09
C GLY A 217 13.02 -10.08 -2.21
N TRP A 218 12.27 -11.16 -2.06
CA TRP A 218 12.79 -12.51 -2.11
C TRP A 218 11.78 -13.40 -2.81
N TYR A 219 12.28 -14.43 -3.49
CA TYR A 219 11.49 -15.48 -4.11
C TYR A 219 11.81 -16.82 -3.45
N GLN A 220 10.85 -17.73 -3.53
CA GLN A 220 10.95 -19.06 -2.95
C GLN A 220 11.16 -20.08 -4.07
N MET A 221 12.08 -21.01 -3.86
CA MET A 221 12.28 -22.10 -4.81
C MET A 221 11.32 -23.26 -4.54
N ALA A 222 10.91 -23.93 -5.61
CA ALA A 222 10.32 -25.26 -5.53
C ALA A 222 11.44 -26.26 -5.17
N GLY A 223 11.51 -26.65 -3.89
CA GLY A 223 12.57 -27.55 -3.41
C GLY A 223 12.12 -28.28 -2.15
N ASN A 224 12.04 -29.61 -2.27
CA ASN A 224 11.53 -30.59 -1.28
C ASN A 224 10.10 -30.29 -0.76
N SER A 225 9.36 -31.32 -0.36
CA SER A 225 7.95 -31.22 0.09
C SER A 225 7.79 -30.56 1.46
N CYS A 226 8.54 -29.50 1.73
CA CYS A 226 8.56 -28.90 3.04
C CYS A 226 7.24 -28.14 3.26
N PRO A 227 6.52 -28.38 4.37
CA PRO A 227 5.26 -27.70 4.66
C PRO A 227 5.40 -26.16 4.66
N GLY A 228 6.58 -25.64 5.00
CA GLY A 228 6.92 -24.21 4.98
C GLY A 228 7.51 -23.69 3.67
N GLY A 229 7.64 -24.53 2.64
CA GLY A 229 8.33 -24.20 1.40
C GLY A 229 9.84 -24.51 1.40
N GLY A 230 10.48 -24.31 0.25
CA GLY A 230 11.92 -24.51 0.06
C GLY A 230 12.75 -23.28 0.44
N SER A 231 14.04 -23.35 0.09
CA SER A 231 14.98 -22.23 0.28
C SER A 231 14.53 -20.95 -0.44
N LYS A 232 14.93 -19.79 0.09
CA LYS A 232 14.55 -18.45 -0.40
C LYS A 232 15.79 -17.62 -0.70
N TYR A 233 15.69 -16.80 -1.74
CA TYR A 233 16.78 -16.02 -2.29
C TYR A 233 16.35 -14.56 -2.43
N CYS A 234 17.27 -13.63 -2.16
CA CYS A 234 17.06 -12.22 -2.43
C CYS A 234 17.13 -11.96 -3.93
N GLY A 235 16.16 -11.19 -4.46
CA GLY A 235 16.14 -10.80 -5.87
C GLY A 235 14.72 -10.60 -6.39
N VAL A 236 14.64 -10.27 -7.67
CA VAL A 236 13.38 -10.20 -8.40
C VAL A 236 12.89 -11.62 -8.67
N ASP A 237 11.61 -11.86 -8.46
CA ASP A 237 11.00 -13.15 -8.76
C ASP A 237 10.89 -13.35 -10.27
N LEU A 238 11.82 -14.14 -10.81
CA LEU A 238 11.87 -14.58 -12.21
C LEU A 238 11.64 -16.09 -12.30
N CYS A 239 10.89 -16.66 -11.34
CA CYS A 239 10.67 -18.10 -11.34
C CYS A 239 10.04 -18.55 -12.67
N GLY A 240 10.38 -19.76 -13.10
CA GLY A 240 9.86 -20.36 -14.33
C GLY A 240 10.60 -19.99 -15.61
N GLU A 241 11.46 -18.97 -15.59
CA GLU A 241 12.31 -18.59 -16.74
C GLU A 241 13.54 -19.49 -16.88
N SER A 242 14.12 -19.53 -18.08
CA SER A 242 15.31 -20.33 -18.37
C SER A 242 16.49 -19.94 -17.47
N GLY A 243 17.10 -20.93 -16.83
CA GLY A 243 18.18 -20.78 -15.85
C GLY A 243 17.73 -20.32 -14.46
N GLN A 244 16.44 -20.00 -14.27
CA GLN A 244 15.88 -19.57 -12.99
C GLN A 244 15.19 -20.73 -12.26
N PRO A 245 14.87 -20.59 -10.96
CA PRO A 245 14.18 -21.63 -10.21
C PRO A 245 12.79 -21.92 -10.78
N ALA A 246 12.34 -23.16 -10.68
CA ALA A 246 10.97 -23.51 -11.00
C ALA A 246 10.01 -22.85 -9.99
N CYS A 247 8.91 -22.31 -10.49
CA CYS A 247 7.90 -21.69 -9.64
C CYS A 247 7.20 -22.75 -8.78
N PRO A 248 7.01 -22.52 -7.47
CA PRO A 248 6.26 -23.46 -6.64
C PRO A 248 4.81 -23.53 -7.11
N LYS A 249 4.27 -24.76 -7.20
CA LYS A 249 2.82 -24.95 -7.39
C LYS A 249 2.07 -24.65 -6.09
N GLY A 250 0.81 -24.24 -6.22
CA GLY A 250 -0.06 -23.90 -5.08
C GLY A 250 -0.23 -25.05 -4.08
N ASP A 251 -0.75 -24.74 -2.90
CA ASP A 251 -0.79 -25.66 -1.74
C ASP A 251 -1.56 -26.96 -2.00
N GLU A 252 -2.52 -26.97 -2.93
CA GLU A 252 -3.21 -28.18 -3.36
C GLU A 252 -2.25 -29.24 -3.90
N PHE A 253 -1.15 -28.85 -4.55
CA PHE A 253 -0.16 -29.77 -5.13
C PHE A 253 0.80 -30.35 -4.07
N LYS A 254 0.98 -29.67 -2.93
CA LYS A 254 1.88 -30.10 -1.85
C LYS A 254 1.38 -31.32 -1.08
N ASN A 255 0.08 -31.58 -1.09
CA ASN A 255 -0.54 -32.70 -0.39
C ASN A 255 -0.45 -34.05 -1.13
N PHE A 256 -0.09 -34.05 -2.42
CA PHE A 256 -0.21 -35.25 -3.27
C PHE A 256 1.08 -36.05 -3.47
N ALA A 257 2.25 -35.54 -3.09
CA ALA A 257 3.48 -36.31 -3.23
C ALA A 257 4.54 -35.86 -2.24
N ARG A 258 5.34 -36.81 -1.74
CA ARG A 258 6.73 -36.54 -1.35
C ARG A 258 7.48 -36.14 -2.62
N ILE A 259 7.30 -34.91 -3.07
CA ILE A 259 8.15 -34.17 -3.98
C ILE A 259 9.58 -34.33 -3.49
N SER A 260 10.29 -35.20 -4.19
CA SER A 260 11.74 -35.27 -4.26
C SER A 260 12.16 -34.42 -5.46
N CYS A 261 13.21 -33.62 -5.27
CA CYS A 261 13.84 -32.92 -6.38
C CYS A 261 14.38 -33.96 -7.37
N GLN A 262 13.78 -34.04 -8.55
CA GLN A 262 14.12 -34.97 -9.63
C GLN A 262 13.94 -34.23 -10.96
N ASP A 263 14.66 -34.63 -11.99
CA ASP A 263 14.47 -34.08 -13.33
C ASP A 263 13.07 -34.42 -13.85
N GLY A 264 12.42 -33.47 -14.50
CA GLY A 264 11.01 -33.56 -14.90
C GLY A 264 10.02 -33.53 -13.74
N SER A 265 10.46 -33.21 -12.51
CA SER A 265 9.57 -33.15 -11.35
C SER A 265 8.45 -32.14 -11.56
N ASN A 266 7.22 -32.61 -11.39
CA ASN A 266 6.00 -31.81 -11.48
C ASN A 266 5.77 -30.89 -10.28
N ALA A 267 6.69 -30.83 -9.33
CA ALA A 267 6.54 -30.02 -8.13
C ALA A 267 6.72 -28.52 -8.33
N GLY A 268 7.58 -28.17 -9.30
CA GLY A 268 7.69 -26.82 -9.82
C GLY A 268 6.97 -26.73 -11.16
N PHE A 269 6.70 -25.51 -11.62
CA PHE A 269 6.35 -25.27 -13.01
C PHE A 269 7.35 -24.31 -13.65
N CYS A 270 7.59 -24.52 -14.94
CA CYS A 270 8.39 -23.67 -15.80
C CYS A 270 7.51 -23.06 -16.88
N LEU A 271 8.01 -22.00 -17.54
CA LEU A 271 7.35 -21.45 -18.73
C LEU A 271 7.28 -22.52 -19.84
N PRO A 272 6.35 -22.36 -20.80
CA PRO A 272 6.25 -23.27 -21.94
C PRO A 272 7.60 -23.47 -22.62
N THR A 273 7.87 -24.69 -23.08
CA THR A 273 9.13 -25.16 -23.70
C THR A 273 10.32 -25.40 -22.77
N LEU A 274 10.18 -25.19 -21.46
CA LEU A 274 11.23 -25.49 -20.47
C LEU A 274 10.84 -26.68 -19.60
N ASN A 275 11.83 -27.45 -19.16
CA ASN A 275 11.65 -28.58 -18.25
C ASN A 275 12.25 -28.28 -16.88
N THR A 276 11.73 -28.93 -15.84
CA THR A 276 12.31 -28.87 -14.50
C THR A 276 13.53 -29.79 -14.41
N TYR A 277 14.61 -29.29 -13.82
CA TYR A 277 15.84 -30.04 -13.54
C TYR A 277 16.24 -29.88 -12.09
N CYS A 278 16.73 -30.95 -11.48
CA CYS A 278 17.15 -30.95 -10.10
C CYS A 278 18.63 -30.56 -9.97
N ARG A 279 18.87 -29.34 -9.53
CA ARG A 279 20.20 -28.83 -9.18
C ARG A 279 20.52 -29.17 -7.71
N ASN A 280 21.72 -29.69 -7.47
CA ASN A 280 22.25 -30.00 -6.15
C ASN A 280 21.36 -30.91 -5.27
N LYS A 281 20.49 -31.73 -5.89
CA LYS A 281 19.54 -32.64 -5.21
C LYS A 281 18.46 -31.95 -4.37
N VAL A 282 18.37 -30.62 -4.38
CA VAL A 282 17.44 -29.87 -3.52
C VAL A 282 16.66 -28.77 -4.24
N ASP A 283 17.17 -28.27 -5.38
CA ASP A 283 16.64 -27.08 -6.04
C ASP A 283 16.11 -27.43 -7.44
N LEU A 284 14.82 -27.19 -7.72
CA LEU A 284 14.29 -27.30 -9.08
C LEU A 284 14.55 -26.02 -9.87
N VAL A 285 15.13 -26.17 -11.06
CA VAL A 285 15.52 -25.09 -11.97
C VAL A 285 14.91 -25.36 -13.33
N CYS A 286 14.56 -24.31 -14.08
CA CYS A 286 14.03 -24.43 -15.44
C CYS A 286 15.17 -24.37 -16.45
N LEU A 287 15.27 -25.37 -17.33
CA LEU A 287 16.22 -25.39 -18.45
C LEU A 287 15.53 -25.90 -19.73
#